data_AF-A0AAW3ALN5-F1
#
_entry.id   AF-A0AAW3ALN5-F1
#
_cell.length_a   1.000
_cell.length_b   1.000
_cell.length_c   1.000
_cell.angle_alpha   90.00
_cell.angle_beta   90.00
_cell.angle_gamma   90.00
#
_symmetry.space_group_name_H-M   'P 1'
#
loop_
_entity.id
_entity.type
_entity.pdbx_description
1 polymer ?
#
loop_
_entity_poly.entity_id
_entity_poly.type
_entity_poly.pdbx_seq_one_letter_code
_entity_poly.pdbx_strand_id
1 'polypeptide(L)'
;MVSREEDVARVIRKGMQERHTAATKFNDRSSRSHAILTFNIVQLSMDDSDNAFQMRSKLNLVDLAGSERTGAAGAEGNEFHDGVKINQSLTVLGRVIDRLADLSQNKGGGLSIPYRDSNLTWVLSDSIGGNSQTSM
;
A
#
# COMPACT_ATOMS: atom_id res chain seq x y z
N MET A 1 -15.68 -1.63 -16.79
CA MET A 1 -14.66 -0.79 -17.46
C MET A 1 -14.85 0.62 -16.94
N VAL A 2 -13.79 1.29 -16.52
CA VAL A 2 -13.80 2.68 -16.03
C VAL A 2 -13.38 3.54 -17.22
N SER A 3 -14.23 4.43 -17.71
CA SER A 3 -13.97 5.18 -18.95
C SER A 3 -14.07 6.70 -18.80
N ARG A 4 -14.55 7.18 -17.65
CA ARG A 4 -14.64 8.61 -17.30
C ARG A 4 -14.19 8.85 -15.87
N GLU A 5 -13.85 10.09 -15.52
CA GLU A 5 -13.44 10.42 -14.14
C GLU A 5 -14.52 10.04 -13.10
N GLU A 6 -15.79 10.16 -13.49
CA GLU A 6 -16.93 9.88 -12.63
C GLU A 6 -16.98 8.41 -12.19
N ASP A 7 -16.54 7.50 -13.07
CA ASP A 7 -16.43 6.08 -12.76
C ASP A 7 -15.33 5.82 -11.72
N VAL A 8 -14.20 6.53 -11.83
CA VAL A 8 -13.12 6.47 -10.84
C VAL A 8 -13.65 6.96 -9.49
N ALA A 9 -14.29 8.14 -9.47
CA ALA A 9 -14.85 8.72 -8.26
C ALA A 9 -15.90 7.80 -7.62
N ARG A 10 -16.73 7.13 -8.42
CA ARG A 10 -17.72 6.16 -7.93
C ARG A 10 -17.06 4.94 -7.29
N VAL A 11 -16.01 4.38 -7.89
CA VAL A 11 -15.27 3.25 -7.32
C VAL A 11 -14.57 3.65 -6.02
N ILE A 12 -13.96 4.83 -5.98
CA ILE A 12 -13.33 5.38 -4.76
C ILE A 12 -14.38 5.53 -3.67
N ARG A 13 -15.53 6.18 -3.94
CA ARG A 13 -16.60 6.36 -2.95
C ARG A 13 -17.10 5.03 -2.40
N LYS A 14 -17.30 4.03 -3.27
CA LYS A 14 -17.69 2.69 -2.84
C LYS A 14 -16.62 2.06 -1.94
N GLY A 15 -15.35 2.12 -2.33
CA GLY A 15 -14.24 1.62 -1.51
C GLY A 15 -14.13 2.32 -0.16
N MET A 16 -14.36 3.64 -0.12
CA MET A 16 -14.37 4.41 1.13
C MET A 16 -15.55 4.06 2.04
N GLN A 17 -16.71 3.69 1.49
CA GLN A 17 -17.87 3.23 2.27
C GLN A 17 -17.63 1.85 2.90
N GLU A 18 -16.99 0.94 2.16
CA GLU A 18 -16.64 -0.40 2.65
C GLU A 18 -15.42 -0.40 3.58
N ARG A 19 -14.59 0.65 3.54
CA ARG A 19 -13.42 0.78 4.42
C ARG A 19 -13.92 0.88 5.86
N HIS A 20 -13.56 -0.12 6.67
CA HIS A 20 -13.77 -0.08 8.11
C HIS A 20 -13.08 1.18 8.68
N THR A 21 -13.90 2.14 9.07
CA THR A 21 -13.52 3.32 9.81
C THR A 21 -14.16 3.18 11.18
N ALA A 22 -13.34 3.11 12.23
CA ALA A 22 -13.82 3.24 13.59
C ALA A 22 -13.08 4.44 14.18
N ALA A 23 -13.84 5.44 14.61
CA ALA A 23 -13.29 6.67 15.18
C ALA A 23 -12.57 6.35 16.50
N THR A 24 -11.33 6.81 16.67
CA THR A 24 -10.67 6.88 17.98
C THR A 24 -10.85 8.29 18.56
N LYS A 25 -10.67 8.44 19.87
CA LYS A 25 -10.55 9.74 20.55
C LYS A 25 -9.46 10.69 19.98
N PHE A 26 -8.58 10.21 19.11
CA PHE A 26 -7.42 10.96 18.59
C PHE A 26 -7.46 11.21 17.07
N ASN A 27 -8.26 10.47 16.30
CA ASN A 27 -8.45 10.72 14.87
C ASN A 27 -9.79 10.13 14.37
N ASP A 28 -10.56 10.96 13.67
CA ASP A 28 -11.98 10.72 13.39
C ASP A 28 -12.23 9.87 12.12
N ARG A 29 -11.20 9.54 11.31
CA ARG A 29 -11.49 8.92 10.00
C ARG A 29 -10.44 8.04 9.31
N SER A 30 -9.15 8.08 9.66
CA SER A 30 -8.10 7.41 8.86
C SER A 30 -7.20 6.41 9.60
N SER A 31 -7.21 6.36 10.92
CA SER A 31 -6.15 5.71 11.72
C SER A 31 -6.23 4.19 11.84
N ARG A 32 -7.30 3.53 11.38
CA ARG A 32 -7.55 2.11 11.68
C ARG A 32 -7.42 1.12 10.52
N SER A 33 -7.04 1.54 9.31
CA SER A 33 -6.82 0.62 8.18
C SER A 33 -5.92 1.22 7.10
N HIS A 34 -5.15 0.37 6.42
CA HIS A 34 -4.41 0.74 5.20
C HIS A 34 -5.35 0.62 3.99
N ALA A 35 -5.22 1.52 3.04
CA ALA A 35 -5.94 1.46 1.77
C ALA A 35 -4.96 1.48 0.59
N ILE A 36 -5.20 0.59 -0.38
CA ILE A 36 -4.43 0.53 -1.63
C ILE A 36 -5.43 0.64 -2.77
N LEU A 37 -5.31 1.70 -3.56
CA LEU A 37 -6.05 1.88 -4.79
C LEU A 37 -5.13 1.58 -5.98
N THR A 38 -5.42 0.50 -6.70
CA THR A 38 -4.63 0.08 -7.86
C THR A 38 -5.34 0.42 -9.17
N PHE A 39 -4.69 1.23 -9.99
CA PHE A 39 -5.06 1.46 -11.38
C PHE A 39 -4.28 0.51 -12.28
N ASN A 40 -5.01 -0.31 -13.04
CA ASN A 40 -4.46 -1.11 -14.13
C ASN A 40 -4.77 -0.37 -15.43
N ILE A 41 -3.78 0.33 -15.95
CA ILE A 41 -3.89 1.18 -17.12
C ILE A 41 -3.43 0.38 -18.34
N VAL A 42 -4.27 0.33 -19.36
CA VAL A 42 -3.95 -0.32 -20.64
C VAL A 42 -4.05 0.75 -21.72
N GLN A 43 -2.93 1.02 -22.37
CA GLN A 43 -2.84 1.95 -23.50
C GLN A 43 -2.58 1.15 -24.77
N LEU A 44 -3.37 1.42 -25.80
CA LEU A 44 -3.15 0.90 -27.15
C LEU A 44 -2.59 2.05 -27.99
N SER A 45 -1.52 1.81 -28.73
CA SER A 45 -0.86 2.82 -29.57
C SER A 45 -0.30 2.17 -30.82
N MET A 46 0.00 2.97 -31.84
CA MET A 46 0.67 2.55 -33.05
C MET A 46 2.05 3.20 -33.09
N ASP A 47 3.06 2.48 -33.56
CA ASP A 47 4.37 3.06 -33.83
C ASP A 47 4.39 3.80 -35.19
N ASP A 48 5.52 4.43 -35.53
CA ASP A 48 5.69 5.15 -36.80
C ASP A 48 5.60 4.24 -38.04
N SER A 49 5.54 2.92 -37.85
CA SER A 49 5.44 1.88 -38.88
C SER A 49 4.06 1.21 -38.92
N ASP A 50 3.03 1.81 -38.32
CA ASP A 50 1.66 1.29 -38.20
C ASP A 50 1.54 -0.04 -37.43
N ASN A 51 2.55 -0.43 -36.65
CA ASN A 51 2.44 -1.61 -35.79
C ASN A 51 1.70 -1.24 -34.50
N ALA A 52 0.61 -1.95 -34.23
CA ALA A 52 -0.12 -1.82 -32.97
C ALA A 52 0.66 -2.44 -31.82
N PHE A 53 0.85 -1.68 -30.75
CA PHE A 53 1.42 -2.17 -29.49
C PHE A 53 0.52 -1.81 -28.29
N GLN A 54 0.69 -2.59 -27.22
CA GLN A 54 -0.05 -2.42 -25.97
C GLN A 54 0.92 -2.15 -24.83
N MET A 55 0.76 -1.02 -24.17
CA MET A 55 1.45 -0.70 -22.93
C MET A 55 0.51 -0.99 -21.74
N ARG A 56 1.02 -1.69 -20.74
CA ARG A 56 0.31 -1.97 -19.48
C ARG A 56 1.08 -1.34 -18.34
N SER A 57 0.39 -0.56 -17.52
CA SER A 57 0.97 0.13 -16.37
C SER A 57 0.13 -0.13 -15.14
N LYS A 58 0.79 -0.26 -13.99
CA LYS A 58 0.15 -0.43 -12.68
C LYS A 58 0.53 0.76 -11.80
N LEU A 59 -0.45 1.56 -11.42
CA LEU A 59 -0.27 2.67 -10.49
C LEU A 59 -0.95 2.32 -9.16
N ASN A 60 -0.19 2.32 -8.08
CA ASN A 60 -0.70 2.10 -6.73
C ASN A 60 -0.72 3.43 -5.98
N LEU A 61 -1.88 3.87 -5.54
CA LEU A 61 -2.02 4.95 -4.55
C LEU A 61 -2.27 4.31 -3.19
N VAL A 62 -1.37 4.56 -2.24
CA VAL A 62 -1.36 3.89 -0.94
C VAL A 62 -1.58 4.93 0.16
N ASP A 63 -2.61 4.71 0.97
CA ASP A 63 -2.89 5.47 2.18
C ASP A 63 -2.65 4.55 3.39
N LEU A 64 -1.62 4.87 4.17
CA LEU A 64 -1.23 4.07 5.32
C LEU A 64 -1.92 4.60 6.59
N ALA A 65 -2.35 3.68 7.45
CA ALA A 65 -2.82 4.00 8.78
C ALA A 65 -1.71 4.64 9.63
N GLY A 66 -2.14 5.28 10.71
CA GLY A 66 -1.23 5.93 11.66
C GLY A 66 -0.27 4.94 12.34
N SER A 67 0.93 5.43 12.66
CA SER A 67 2.00 4.67 13.34
C SER A 67 2.06 4.93 14.85
N GLU A 68 1.05 5.60 15.40
CA GLU A 68 1.00 5.95 16.82
C GLU A 68 0.97 4.72 17.73
N ARG A 69 1.57 4.88 18.92
CA ARG A 69 1.62 3.81 19.92
C ARG A 69 0.25 3.58 20.52
N THR A 70 -0.32 2.40 20.28
CA THR A 70 -1.63 1.97 20.80
C THR A 70 -1.76 2.10 22.31
N GLY A 71 -0.69 1.82 23.06
CA GLY A 71 -0.68 1.92 24.53
C GLY A 71 -0.74 3.36 25.07
N ALA A 72 -0.31 4.36 24.29
CA ALA A 72 -0.43 5.77 24.67
C ALA A 72 -1.83 6.34 24.41
N ALA A 73 -2.62 5.67 23.55
CA ALA A 73 -3.96 6.09 23.17
C ALA A 73 -5.06 5.62 24.14
N GLY A 74 -4.72 4.80 25.15
CA GLY A 74 -5.69 4.26 26.11
C GLY A 74 -6.70 3.29 25.48
N ALA A 75 -6.35 2.65 24.36
CA ALA A 75 -7.19 1.67 23.70
C ALA A 75 -7.20 0.34 24.47
N GLU A 76 -8.38 -0.25 24.65
CA GLU A 76 -8.57 -1.52 25.37
C GLU A 76 -9.27 -2.58 24.50
N GLY A 77 -9.12 -3.85 24.86
CA GLY A 77 -9.79 -4.96 24.20
C GLY A 77 -9.49 -5.05 22.69
N ASN A 78 -10.54 -5.09 21.87
CA ASN A 78 -10.41 -5.24 20.41
C ASN A 78 -9.72 -4.05 19.75
N GLU A 79 -9.90 -2.83 20.27
CA GLU A 79 -9.24 -1.64 19.70
C GLU A 79 -7.72 -1.69 19.89
N PHE A 80 -7.28 -2.25 21.02
CA PHE A 80 -5.86 -2.50 21.27
C PHE A 80 -5.30 -3.52 20.28
N HIS A 81 -5.99 -4.64 20.08
CA HIS A 81 -5.59 -5.67 19.13
C HIS A 81 -5.50 -5.16 17.69
N ASP A 82 -6.45 -4.33 17.26
CA ASP A 82 -6.45 -3.73 15.93
C ASP A 82 -5.26 -2.77 15.75
N GLY A 83 -5.01 -1.91 16.75
CA GLY A 83 -3.85 -1.02 16.74
C GLY A 83 -2.51 -1.78 16.71
N VAL A 84 -2.42 -2.91 17.41
CA VAL A 84 -1.23 -3.78 17.36
C VAL A 84 -1.01 -4.33 15.95
N LYS A 85 -2.05 -4.83 15.27
CA LYS A 85 -1.94 -5.36 13.89
C LYS A 85 -1.54 -4.29 12.88
N ILE A 86 -2.09 -3.08 13.01
CA ILE A 86 -1.71 -1.93 12.17
C ILE A 86 -0.22 -1.64 12.35
N ASN A 87 0.22 -1.47 13.59
CA ASN A 87 1.62 -1.19 13.90
C ASN A 87 2.56 -2.33 13.49
N GLN A 88 2.12 -3.58 13.60
CA GLN A 88 2.87 -4.73 13.10
C GLN A 88 3.12 -4.61 11.59
N SER A 89 2.08 -4.31 10.80
CA SER A 89 2.23 -4.18 9.34
C SER A 89 3.17 -3.04 8.92
N LEU A 90 3.15 -1.91 9.63
CA LEU A 90 4.08 -0.79 9.43
C LEU A 90 5.51 -1.13 9.86
N THR A 91 5.67 -1.86 10.96
CA THR A 91 6.98 -2.35 11.42
C THR A 91 7.61 -3.30 10.40
N VAL A 92 6.82 -4.20 9.83
CA VAL A 92 7.29 -5.10 8.76
C VAL A 92 7.66 -4.30 7.51
N LEU A 93 6.90 -3.27 7.14
CA LEU A 93 7.25 -2.38 6.04
C LEU A 93 8.60 -1.69 6.25
N GLY A 94 8.86 -1.15 7.45
CA GLY A 94 10.16 -0.58 7.81
C GLY A 94 11.30 -1.60 7.67
N ARG A 95 11.12 -2.81 8.22
CA ARG A 95 12.10 -3.91 8.09
C ARG A 95 12.39 -4.27 6.63
N VAL A 96 11.38 -4.24 5.76
CA VAL A 96 11.57 -4.51 4.32
C VAL A 96 12.42 -3.40 3.67
N ILE A 97 12.12 -2.13 3.96
CA ILE A 97 12.86 -0.98 3.43
C ILE A 97 14.31 -1.01 3.91
N ASP A 98 14.56 -1.25 5.20
CA ASP A 98 15.91 -1.35 5.77
C ASP A 98 16.72 -2.44 5.06
N ARG A 99 16.10 -3.61 4.83
CA ARG A 99 16.75 -4.71 4.10
C ARG A 99 17.05 -4.36 2.65
N LEU A 100 16.15 -3.67 1.96
CA LEU A 100 16.38 -3.20 0.60
C LEU A 100 17.52 -2.18 0.54
N ALA A 101 17.58 -1.27 1.51
CA ALA A 101 18.66 -0.30 1.61
C ALA A 101 20.02 -0.97 1.87
N ASP A 102 20.08 -1.93 2.80
CA ASP A 102 21.29 -2.73 3.05
C ASP A 102 21.79 -3.43 1.77
N LEU A 103 20.88 -4.09 1.04
CA LEU A 103 21.19 -4.79 -0.21
C LEU A 103 21.71 -3.83 -1.28
N SER A 104 21.13 -2.62 -1.40
CA SER A 104 21.62 -1.59 -2.34
C SER A 104 23.05 -1.12 -2.05
N GLN A 105 23.49 -1.25 -0.80
CA GLN A 105 24.83 -0.91 -0.34
C GLN A 105 25.77 -2.14 -0.30
N ASN A 106 25.37 -3.27 -0.89
CA ASN A 106 26.07 -4.55 -0.83
C ASN A 106 26.35 -5.04 0.61
N LYS A 107 25.53 -4.62 1.58
CA LYS A 107 25.58 -5.07 2.98
C LYS A 107 24.50 -6.14 3.20
N GLY A 108 24.81 -7.16 4.01
CA GLY A 108 23.80 -8.14 4.44
C GLY A 108 23.43 -9.23 3.43
N GLY A 109 24.36 -9.65 2.57
CA GLY A 109 24.15 -10.77 1.63
C GLY A 109 23.69 -12.06 2.34
N GLY A 110 22.62 -12.66 1.82
CA GLY A 110 22.12 -13.98 2.26
C GLY A 110 20.83 -13.97 3.09
N LEU A 111 20.32 -12.80 3.51
CA LEU A 111 19.05 -12.70 4.23
C LEU A 111 17.88 -12.40 3.28
N SER A 112 16.82 -13.20 3.38
CA SER A 112 15.58 -12.99 2.61
C SER A 112 14.82 -11.76 3.11
N ILE A 113 14.24 -10.99 2.18
CA ILE A 113 13.42 -9.82 2.50
C ILE A 113 12.03 -10.30 3.01
N PRO A 114 11.56 -9.84 4.18
CA PRO A 114 10.37 -10.39 4.84
C PRO A 114 9.05 -9.85 4.27
N TYR A 115 8.87 -9.87 2.94
CA TYR A 115 7.64 -9.39 2.29
C TYR A 115 6.39 -10.12 2.81
N ARG A 116 6.51 -11.39 3.19
CA ARG A 116 5.38 -12.24 3.59
C ARG A 116 4.99 -12.10 5.07
N ASP A 117 5.76 -11.37 5.87
CA ASP A 117 5.46 -11.17 7.30
C ASP A 117 4.22 -10.27 7.52
N SER A 118 3.76 -9.56 6.48
CA SER A 118 2.55 -8.74 6.49
C SER A 118 1.88 -8.76 5.11
N ASN A 119 0.55 -8.79 5.09
CA ASN A 119 -0.21 -8.68 3.84
C ASN A 119 0.10 -7.38 3.09
N LEU A 120 0.35 -6.28 3.82
CA LEU A 120 0.70 -4.99 3.23
C LEU A 120 1.99 -5.10 2.41
N THR A 121 3.06 -5.61 3.01
CA THR A 121 4.36 -5.77 2.33
C THR A 121 4.33 -6.84 1.26
N TRP A 122 3.45 -7.83 1.38
CA TRP A 122 3.31 -8.86 0.37
C TRP A 122 2.63 -8.30 -0.89
N VAL A 123 1.52 -7.57 -0.73
CA VAL A 123 0.82 -6.90 -1.83
C VAL A 123 1.70 -5.85 -2.50
N LEU A 124 2.49 -5.11 -1.72
CA LEU A 124 3.37 -4.04 -2.22
C LEU A 124 4.76 -4.54 -2.66
N SER A 125 5.06 -5.84 -2.58
CA SER A 125 6.39 -6.39 -2.89
C SER A 125 6.93 -5.96 -4.25
N ASP A 126 6.08 -5.98 -5.28
CA ASP A 126 6.41 -5.52 -6.64
C ASP A 126 6.63 -4.00 -6.73
N SER A 127 5.98 -3.22 -5.86
CA SER A 127 6.15 -1.77 -5.82
C SER A 127 7.44 -1.37 -5.09
N ILE A 128 7.74 -1.96 -3.94
CA ILE A 128 8.84 -1.48 -3.08
C ILE A 128 10.19 -2.15 -3.37
N GLY A 129 10.22 -3.36 -3.93
CA GLY A 129 11.49 -4.03 -4.30
C GLY A 129 11.50 -4.68 -5.68
N GLY A 130 10.44 -4.48 -6.47
CA GLY A 130 10.36 -4.94 -7.86
C GLY A 130 10.87 -3.90 -8.85
N ASN A 131 10.48 -4.05 -10.12
CA ASN A 131 10.81 -3.13 -11.21
C ASN A 131 9.79 -1.98 -11.34
N SER A 132 9.36 -1.44 -10.20
CA SER A 132 8.42 -0.31 -10.14
C SER A 132 9.16 0.95 -9.73
N GLN A 133 8.73 2.10 -10.26
CA GLN A 133 9.09 3.38 -9.67
C GLN A 133 8.16 3.64 -8.48
N THR A 134 8.76 3.94 -7.32
CA THR A 134 8.03 4.19 -6.08
C THR A 134 8.54 5.47 -5.45
N SER A 135 7.61 6.30 -4.99
CA SER A 135 7.86 7.52 -4.23
C SER A 135 7.03 7.45 -2.96
N MET A 136 7.62 7.87 -1.85
CA MET A 136 7.02 7.91 -0.50
C MET A 136 7.10 9.33 0.04
#